data_AF-A0A1V5WZ42-F1
#
_entry.id   AF-A0A1V5WZ42-F1
#
_cell.length_a   1.000
_cell.length_b   1.000
_cell.length_c   1.000
_cell.angle_alpha   90.00
_cell.angle_beta   90.00
_cell.angle_gamma   90.00
#
_symmetry.space_group_name_H-M   'P 1'
#
loop_
_entity.id
_entity.type
_entity.pdbx_description
1 polymer ?
#
loop_
_entity_poly.entity_id
_entity_poly.type
_entity_poly.pdbx_seq_one_letter_code
_entity_poly.pdbx_strand_id
1 'polypeptide(L)'
;MVSPEESEERDVLLDYIEENLSQRECLFATVLPIFCISQSRRRLSAKNLGILLDCLTKSEKMEGGPYYSSPSNKKIDIATNILICCCLQIEQVLLPSLDTLIRKSIQDMAYESDYCNEIFTLFILSHDIEQRDREKIIEHILKAEKRNEIEASLSIIALRNLGYDEHYPNIVQQITYTPLKIITLSDQEIFLTPALTRLIHIRASKEATNVSTEEVAMLNKINTLHDAKTTNLGKEMKLAMQRTMQQTEISNTDKQMLLMPYYIRELLKNRNMSLSDDKIAEHCLHNIYFWNAFIIYDDFWDEDEKAAPQNLPIANFFHRNYISYCEKAFRDNRQLSSMFNEWMSKMEEANHREISCFRTIAKGEKLSIPKEVPEYGDYTIKFWPSSGHAIISLAALVEMGYTPTSSVFSCIKEYFIHYLVARQISDDLHDWKEDLDRGNLSIVTTEIIRLWKNSFPEEKEINLKRDYIMLTNYFWRATEKICNIALSHLEKANKALSSIDTIKRNGYLYHLLIKEKGVISRTLSEKRSIEDMIKDSL
;
A
#
# COMPACT_ATOMS: atom_id res chain seq x y z
N MET A 1 3.78 0.75 14.87
CA MET A 1 5.12 1.35 15.01
C MET A 1 6.16 0.27 14.78
N VAL A 2 7.18 0.54 13.97
CA VAL A 2 8.45 -0.16 14.07
C VAL A 2 9.24 0.65 15.10
N SER A 3 9.57 0.09 16.26
CA SER A 3 10.38 0.83 17.24
C SER A 3 11.73 1.20 16.59
N PRO A 4 12.41 2.27 17.04
CA PRO A 4 13.78 2.54 16.60
C PRO A 4 14.69 1.31 16.69
N GLU A 5 14.51 0.48 17.72
CA GLU A 5 15.17 -0.82 17.91
C GLU A 5 14.85 -1.81 16.77
N GLU A 6 13.60 -1.91 16.32
CA GLU A 6 13.23 -2.78 15.19
C GLU A 6 13.80 -2.28 13.85
N SER A 7 14.04 -0.97 13.69
CA SER A 7 14.70 -0.42 12.50
C SER A 7 16.19 -0.75 12.49
N GLU A 8 16.85 -0.58 13.64
CA GLU A 8 18.28 -0.89 13.80
C GLU A 8 18.55 -2.39 13.66
N GLU A 9 17.73 -3.26 14.29
CA GLU A 9 17.84 -4.71 14.14
C GLU A 9 17.58 -5.17 12.72
N ARG A 10 16.66 -4.51 12.01
CA ARG A 10 16.41 -4.78 10.59
C ARG A 10 17.64 -4.44 9.76
N ASP A 11 18.25 -3.27 9.96
CA ASP A 11 19.40 -2.85 9.17
C ASP A 11 20.62 -3.74 9.43
N VAL A 12 20.88 -4.11 10.70
CA VAL A 12 21.93 -5.10 11.06
C VAL A 12 21.67 -6.46 10.42
N LEU A 13 20.43 -6.92 10.37
CA LEU A 13 20.07 -8.18 9.70
C LEU A 13 20.32 -8.09 8.19
N LEU A 14 19.99 -6.96 7.56
CA LEU A 14 20.20 -6.74 6.12
C LEU A 14 21.69 -6.72 5.78
N ASP A 15 22.51 -6.06 6.59
CA ASP A 15 23.96 -6.01 6.38
C ASP A 15 24.60 -7.41 6.55
N TYR A 16 24.20 -8.14 7.61
CA TYR A 16 24.63 -9.54 7.79
C TYR A 16 24.24 -10.42 6.60
N ILE A 17 23.03 -10.24 6.07
CA ILE A 17 22.56 -10.96 4.89
C ILE A 17 23.46 -10.65 3.68
N GLU A 18 23.72 -9.37 3.41
CA GLU A 18 24.50 -8.94 2.25
C GLU A 18 25.95 -9.47 2.28
N GLU A 19 26.55 -9.52 3.47
CA GLU A 19 27.90 -10.06 3.65
C GLU A 19 28.00 -11.58 3.43
N ASN A 20 26.92 -12.31 3.67
CA ASN A 20 26.92 -13.77 3.68
C ASN A 20 26.34 -14.42 2.41
N LEU A 21 25.75 -13.64 1.49
CA LEU A 21 25.15 -14.15 0.25
C LEU A 21 26.16 -14.85 -0.68
N SER A 22 27.43 -14.42 -0.71
CA SER A 22 28.43 -14.96 -1.64
C SER A 22 29.05 -16.30 -1.21
N GLN A 23 28.76 -16.78 0.00
CA GLN A 23 29.43 -17.96 0.59
C GLN A 23 28.56 -19.22 0.60
N ARG A 24 27.35 -19.18 0.05
CA ARG A 24 26.35 -20.25 0.22
C ARG A 24 26.13 -21.03 -1.07
N GLU A 25 26.31 -22.35 -1.00
CA GLU A 25 25.97 -23.25 -2.13
C GLU A 25 24.47 -23.63 -2.15
N CYS A 26 23.77 -23.48 -1.02
CA CYS A 26 22.35 -23.81 -0.90
C CYS A 26 21.48 -22.66 -1.42
N LEU A 27 20.59 -22.97 -2.37
CA LEU A 27 19.71 -21.99 -3.00
C LEU A 27 18.70 -21.44 -2.00
N PHE A 28 18.13 -22.29 -1.13
CA PHE A 28 17.24 -21.84 -0.05
C PHE A 28 17.92 -20.78 0.84
N ALA A 29 19.16 -21.05 1.26
CA ALA A 29 19.93 -20.16 2.14
C ALA A 29 20.40 -18.87 1.44
N THR A 30 20.37 -18.83 0.11
CA THR A 30 20.71 -17.67 -0.73
C THR A 30 19.48 -16.83 -1.04
N VAL A 31 18.35 -17.47 -1.34
CA VAL A 31 17.11 -16.79 -1.76
C VAL A 31 16.29 -16.31 -0.55
N LEU A 32 16.35 -16.98 0.60
CA LEU A 32 15.58 -16.56 1.80
C LEU A 32 15.97 -15.16 2.29
N PRO A 33 17.25 -14.82 2.41
CA PRO A 33 17.65 -13.48 2.77
C PRO A 33 17.17 -12.42 1.76
N ILE A 34 17.22 -12.75 0.46
CA ILE A 34 16.74 -11.90 -0.63
C ILE A 34 15.22 -11.69 -0.55
N PHE A 35 14.47 -12.73 -0.22
CA PHE A 35 13.04 -12.64 0.05
C PHE A 35 12.76 -11.70 1.23
N CYS A 36 13.51 -11.83 2.33
CA CYS A 36 13.37 -10.91 3.48
C CYS A 36 13.69 -9.46 3.12
N ILE A 37 14.75 -9.21 2.32
CA ILE A 37 15.12 -7.87 1.83
C ILE A 37 13.99 -7.28 0.97
N SER A 38 13.47 -8.05 0.03
CA SER A 38 12.47 -7.60 -0.94
C SER A 38 11.11 -7.32 -0.27
N GLN A 39 10.69 -8.13 0.70
CA GLN A 39 9.54 -7.85 1.56
C GLN A 39 9.69 -6.55 2.36
N SER A 40 10.93 -6.12 2.63
CA SER A 40 11.22 -4.85 3.29
C SER A 40 11.13 -3.63 2.35
N ARG A 41 10.74 -3.84 1.08
CA ARG A 41 10.72 -2.87 -0.02
C ARG A 41 12.07 -2.23 -0.32
N ARG A 42 13.18 -2.91 0.01
CA ARG A 42 14.52 -2.50 -0.40
C ARG A 42 14.83 -3.24 -1.71
N ARG A 43 15.22 -2.51 -2.76
CA ARG A 43 15.68 -3.14 -4.00
C ARG A 43 16.98 -3.89 -3.74
N LEU A 44 17.13 -5.03 -4.41
CA LEU A 44 18.41 -5.76 -4.39
C LEU A 44 19.48 -4.92 -5.09
N SER A 45 20.68 -4.90 -4.53
CA SER A 45 21.83 -4.32 -5.23
C SER A 45 22.10 -5.11 -6.52
N ALA A 46 22.66 -4.45 -7.54
CA ALA A 46 23.02 -5.11 -8.81
C ALA A 46 23.96 -6.31 -8.58
N LYS A 47 24.85 -6.22 -7.59
CA LYS A 47 25.72 -7.32 -7.16
C LYS A 47 24.91 -8.53 -6.67
N ASN A 48 23.93 -8.30 -5.78
CA ASN A 48 23.10 -9.38 -5.22
C ASN A 48 22.21 -10.00 -6.29
N LEU A 49 21.69 -9.19 -7.22
CA LEU A 49 20.94 -9.69 -8.37
C LEU A 49 21.81 -10.57 -9.27
N GLY A 50 23.06 -10.17 -9.53
CA GLY A 50 24.02 -10.98 -10.28
C GLY A 50 24.33 -12.33 -9.63
N ILE A 51 24.52 -12.34 -8.29
CA ILE A 51 24.71 -13.58 -7.52
C ILE A 51 23.47 -14.47 -7.62
N LEU A 52 22.27 -13.89 -7.43
CA LEU A 52 21.02 -14.63 -7.54
C LEU A 52 20.85 -15.27 -8.92
N LEU A 53 21.09 -14.51 -10.00
CA LEU A 53 20.97 -15.00 -11.37
C LEU A 53 21.96 -16.14 -11.65
N ASP A 54 23.21 -16.02 -11.21
CA ASP A 54 24.22 -17.09 -11.35
C ASP A 54 23.81 -18.36 -10.60
N CYS A 55 23.34 -18.22 -9.35
CA CYS A 55 22.83 -19.33 -8.54
C CYS A 55 21.61 -20.01 -9.17
N LEU A 56 20.64 -19.23 -9.65
CA LEU A 56 19.44 -19.75 -10.32
C LEU A 56 19.82 -20.50 -11.60
N THR A 57 20.68 -19.91 -12.43
CA THR A 57 21.13 -20.51 -13.70
C THR A 57 21.83 -21.84 -13.48
N LYS A 58 22.69 -21.94 -12.45
CA LYS A 58 23.43 -23.18 -12.13
C LYS A 58 22.54 -24.28 -11.54
N SER A 59 21.46 -23.90 -10.86
CA SER A 59 20.54 -24.82 -10.20
C SER A 59 19.31 -25.14 -11.03
N GLU A 60 19.17 -24.59 -12.23
CA GLU A 60 18.00 -24.77 -13.07
C GLU A 60 17.94 -26.18 -13.67
N LYS A 61 16.80 -26.87 -13.53
CA LYS A 61 16.58 -28.19 -14.16
C LYS A 61 16.24 -28.06 -15.64
N MET A 62 15.47 -27.03 -15.98
CA MET A 62 15.04 -26.67 -17.32
C MET A 62 14.69 -25.18 -17.32
N GLU A 63 14.74 -24.54 -18.49
CA GLU A 63 14.48 -23.10 -18.64
C GLU A 63 13.19 -22.66 -17.91
N GLY A 64 13.32 -21.70 -17.00
CA GLY A 64 12.25 -21.19 -16.15
C GLY A 64 11.91 -22.06 -14.93
N GLY A 65 12.77 -23.01 -14.57
CA GLY A 65 12.58 -23.93 -13.44
C GLY A 65 11.80 -25.22 -13.77
N PRO A 66 11.62 -26.12 -12.79
CA PRO A 66 11.96 -25.96 -11.39
C PRO A 66 13.47 -25.98 -11.12
N TYR A 67 13.86 -25.46 -9.97
CA TYR A 67 15.24 -25.37 -9.53
C TYR A 67 15.55 -26.52 -8.57
N TYR A 68 16.75 -27.07 -8.72
CA TYR A 68 17.37 -27.93 -7.74
C TYR A 68 17.76 -27.13 -6.50
N SER A 69 17.79 -27.79 -5.34
CA SER A 69 18.12 -27.13 -4.09
C SER A 69 19.55 -26.59 -4.03
N SER A 70 20.47 -27.22 -4.75
CA SER A 70 21.81 -26.70 -5.04
C SER A 70 22.36 -27.35 -6.31
N PRO A 71 23.46 -26.82 -6.90
CA PRO A 71 24.13 -27.47 -8.02
C PRO A 71 24.63 -28.90 -7.69
N SER A 72 24.97 -29.15 -6.43
CA SER A 72 25.45 -30.44 -5.92
C SER A 72 24.31 -31.39 -5.50
N ASN A 73 23.17 -30.86 -5.08
CA ASN A 73 21.98 -31.62 -4.67
C ASN A 73 20.85 -31.44 -5.70
N LYS A 74 20.75 -32.39 -6.64
CA LYS A 74 19.74 -32.39 -7.71
C LYS A 74 18.32 -32.80 -7.25
N LYS A 75 17.98 -32.61 -5.98
CA LYS A 75 16.61 -32.76 -5.49
C LYS A 75 15.83 -31.46 -5.71
N ILE A 76 14.56 -31.58 -6.06
CA ILE A 76 13.63 -30.44 -6.13
C ILE A 76 12.99 -30.31 -4.76
N ASP A 77 13.22 -29.18 -4.10
CA ASP A 77 12.60 -28.83 -2.83
C ASP A 77 11.50 -27.79 -3.06
N ILE A 78 10.33 -28.01 -2.47
CA ILE A 78 9.15 -27.18 -2.74
C ILE A 78 9.31 -25.78 -2.13
N ALA A 79 9.80 -25.67 -0.90
CA ALA A 79 9.96 -24.38 -0.23
C ALA A 79 10.98 -23.50 -0.96
N THR A 80 12.07 -24.09 -1.44
CA THR A 80 13.07 -23.42 -2.29
C THR A 80 12.44 -22.84 -3.55
N ASN A 81 11.63 -23.63 -4.25
CA ASN A 81 11.00 -23.19 -5.51
C ASN A 81 9.89 -22.15 -5.29
N ILE A 82 9.11 -22.27 -4.22
CA ILE A 82 8.13 -21.25 -3.82
C ILE A 82 8.85 -19.93 -3.54
N LEU A 83 9.92 -19.98 -2.77
CA LEU A 83 10.69 -18.80 -2.38
C LEU A 83 11.31 -18.09 -3.59
N ILE A 84 11.82 -18.86 -4.57
CA ILE A 84 12.29 -18.32 -5.85
C ILE A 84 11.13 -17.65 -6.60
N CYS A 85 9.97 -18.30 -6.68
CA CYS A 85 8.80 -17.73 -7.34
C CYS A 85 8.42 -16.38 -6.70
N CYS A 86 8.29 -16.35 -5.37
CA CYS A 86 7.93 -15.12 -4.66
C CYS A 86 8.98 -14.01 -4.86
N CYS A 87 10.27 -14.34 -4.85
CA CYS A 87 11.33 -13.37 -5.14
C CYS A 87 11.24 -12.80 -6.56
N LEU A 88 11.02 -13.66 -7.56
CA LEU A 88 10.92 -13.26 -8.96
C LEU A 88 9.64 -12.46 -9.25
N GLN A 89 8.52 -12.81 -8.60
CA GLN A 89 7.26 -12.08 -8.71
C GLN A 89 7.35 -10.65 -8.19
N ILE A 90 8.14 -10.40 -7.14
CA ILE A 90 8.40 -9.03 -6.66
C ILE A 90 9.06 -8.18 -7.74
N GLU A 91 9.90 -8.79 -8.58
CA GLU A 91 10.52 -8.17 -9.74
C GLU A 91 9.66 -8.32 -11.02
N GLN A 92 8.39 -8.70 -10.88
CA GLN A 92 7.42 -8.90 -11.97
C GLN A 92 7.84 -9.96 -13.01
N VAL A 93 8.69 -10.91 -12.61
CA VAL A 93 9.09 -12.05 -13.45
C VAL A 93 8.19 -13.25 -13.15
N LEU A 94 7.41 -13.66 -14.14
CA LEU A 94 6.53 -14.82 -14.05
C LEU A 94 7.17 -16.05 -14.72
N LEU A 95 7.21 -17.16 -13.99
CA LEU A 95 7.73 -18.44 -14.49
C LEU A 95 6.62 -19.51 -14.48
N PRO A 96 5.98 -19.81 -15.63
CA PRO A 96 4.86 -20.76 -15.71
C PRO A 96 5.18 -22.16 -15.17
N SER A 97 6.43 -22.61 -15.30
CA SER A 97 6.89 -23.91 -14.77
C SER A 97 6.86 -23.96 -13.24
N LEU A 98 7.22 -22.87 -12.57
CA LEU A 98 7.12 -22.76 -11.12
C LEU A 98 5.67 -22.68 -10.66
N ASP A 99 4.85 -21.88 -11.32
CA ASP A 99 3.41 -21.77 -11.01
C ASP A 99 2.74 -23.15 -11.08
N THR A 100 3.05 -23.93 -12.13
CA THR A 100 2.55 -25.30 -12.28
C THR A 100 3.01 -26.21 -11.14
N LEU A 101 4.28 -26.14 -10.74
CA LEU A 101 4.81 -26.93 -9.62
C LEU A 101 4.12 -26.57 -8.31
N ILE A 102 3.97 -25.28 -8.02
CA ILE A 102 3.37 -24.75 -6.79
C ILE A 102 1.89 -25.11 -6.72
N ARG A 103 1.14 -24.96 -7.81
CA ARG A 103 -0.27 -25.39 -7.83
C ARG A 103 -0.42 -26.88 -7.59
N LYS A 104 0.45 -27.68 -8.20
CA LYS A 104 0.42 -29.12 -7.98
C LYS A 104 0.69 -29.45 -6.51
N SER A 105 1.66 -28.80 -5.86
CA SER A 105 1.93 -29.04 -4.44
C SER A 105 0.76 -28.63 -3.54
N ILE A 106 0.06 -27.54 -3.86
CA ILE A 106 -1.16 -27.11 -3.14
C ILE A 106 -2.30 -28.12 -3.34
N GLN A 107 -2.49 -28.61 -4.57
CA GLN A 107 -3.50 -29.62 -4.87
C GLN A 107 -3.24 -30.94 -4.15
N ASP A 108 -1.99 -31.36 -4.11
CA ASP A 108 -1.53 -32.60 -3.48
C ASP A 108 -1.33 -32.44 -1.96
N MET A 109 -1.46 -31.23 -1.41
CA MET A 109 -1.14 -30.86 -0.02
C MET A 109 0.28 -31.27 0.40
N ALA A 110 1.24 -31.14 -0.52
CA ALA A 110 2.63 -31.58 -0.35
C ALA A 110 3.56 -30.38 -0.11
N TYR A 111 3.64 -29.92 1.15
CA TYR A 111 4.41 -28.73 1.54
C TYR A 111 5.73 -29.06 2.26
N GLU A 112 6.09 -30.34 2.31
CA GLU A 112 7.32 -30.84 2.95
C GLU A 112 8.58 -30.28 2.27
N SER A 113 9.51 -29.79 3.09
CA SER A 113 10.81 -29.30 2.64
C SER A 113 11.94 -29.98 3.39
N ASP A 114 13.07 -30.16 2.72
CA ASP A 114 14.31 -30.63 3.36
C ASP A 114 14.96 -29.55 4.24
N TYR A 115 14.56 -28.29 4.07
CA TYR A 115 15.21 -27.13 4.66
C TYR A 115 14.38 -26.46 5.76
N CYS A 116 13.06 -26.58 5.69
CA CYS A 116 12.21 -25.95 6.69
C CYS A 116 11.00 -26.82 7.00
N ASN A 117 10.35 -26.50 8.12
CA ASN A 117 9.09 -27.14 8.43
C ASN A 117 7.99 -26.70 7.46
N GLU A 118 6.96 -27.51 7.41
CA GLU A 118 5.79 -27.32 6.55
C GLU A 118 5.13 -25.95 6.74
N ILE A 119 5.05 -25.47 7.98
CA ILE A 119 4.45 -24.17 8.32
C ILE A 119 5.25 -23.01 7.71
N PHE A 120 6.57 -23.11 7.64
CA PHE A 120 7.41 -22.13 7.00
C PHE A 120 7.15 -22.09 5.49
N THR A 121 7.02 -23.25 4.84
CA THR A 121 6.62 -23.35 3.43
C THR A 121 5.28 -22.64 3.19
N LEU A 122 4.28 -22.91 4.04
CA LEU A 122 2.94 -22.30 3.96
C LEU A 122 2.98 -20.79 4.22
N PHE A 123 3.85 -20.33 5.12
CA PHE A 123 4.10 -18.90 5.33
C PHE A 123 4.67 -18.22 4.09
N ILE A 124 5.64 -18.81 3.39
CA ILE A 124 6.14 -18.23 2.14
C ILE A 124 5.02 -18.19 1.10
N LEU A 125 4.30 -19.32 0.90
CA LEU A 125 3.16 -19.42 -0.01
C LEU A 125 2.09 -18.36 0.22
N SER A 126 1.85 -17.99 1.49
CA SER A 126 0.81 -17.02 1.84
C SER A 126 1.00 -15.63 1.23
N HIS A 127 2.22 -15.27 0.82
CA HIS A 127 2.53 -13.93 0.31
C HIS A 127 2.04 -13.70 -1.12
N ASP A 128 1.91 -14.75 -1.93
CA ASP A 128 1.55 -14.60 -3.33
C ASP A 128 0.81 -15.83 -3.86
N ILE A 129 -0.49 -15.87 -3.57
CA ILE A 129 -1.36 -16.95 -4.01
C ILE A 129 -2.70 -16.46 -4.53
N GLU A 130 -3.12 -17.08 -5.63
CA GLU A 130 -4.43 -16.84 -6.22
C GLU A 130 -5.56 -17.20 -5.25
N GLN A 131 -6.66 -16.45 -5.33
CA GLN A 131 -7.82 -16.61 -4.46
C GLN A 131 -8.33 -18.06 -4.37
N ARG A 132 -8.37 -18.79 -5.49
CA ARG A 132 -8.91 -20.16 -5.55
C ARG A 132 -8.15 -21.19 -4.72
N ASP A 133 -6.90 -20.92 -4.41
CA ASP A 133 -6.01 -21.85 -3.70
C ASP A 133 -5.88 -21.50 -2.20
N ARG A 134 -6.41 -20.34 -1.77
CA ARG A 134 -6.31 -19.83 -0.39
C ARG A 134 -7.03 -20.70 0.63
N GLU A 135 -8.26 -21.13 0.34
CA GLU A 135 -9.09 -21.88 1.27
C GLU A 135 -8.42 -23.19 1.71
N LYS A 136 -7.80 -23.91 0.77
CA LYS A 136 -7.07 -25.15 1.06
C LYS A 136 -5.90 -24.93 2.01
N ILE A 137 -5.13 -23.86 1.79
CA ILE A 137 -3.99 -23.52 2.65
C ILE A 137 -4.45 -23.07 4.02
N ILE A 138 -5.52 -22.26 4.09
CA ILE A 138 -6.13 -21.85 5.36
C ILE A 138 -6.56 -23.09 6.15
N GLU A 139 -7.33 -23.98 5.54
CA GLU A 139 -7.75 -25.23 6.18
C GLU A 139 -6.57 -26.07 6.68
N HIS A 140 -5.52 -26.17 5.86
CA HIS A 140 -4.34 -26.96 6.18
C HIS A 140 -3.58 -26.36 7.36
N ILE A 141 -3.33 -25.05 7.34
CA ILE A 141 -2.72 -24.35 8.46
C ILE A 141 -3.57 -24.57 9.71
N LEU A 142 -4.90 -24.46 9.65
CA LEU A 142 -5.77 -24.60 10.83
C LEU A 142 -5.82 -26.02 11.41
N LYS A 143 -5.69 -27.07 10.58
CA LYS A 143 -5.72 -28.48 11.01
C LYS A 143 -4.51 -28.89 11.86
N ALA A 144 -3.40 -28.13 11.84
CA ALA A 144 -2.24 -28.46 12.66
C ALA A 144 -2.53 -28.29 14.17
N GLU A 145 -2.53 -29.39 14.92
CA GLU A 145 -2.89 -29.41 16.35
C GLU A 145 -1.77 -28.91 17.28
N LYS A 146 -0.50 -29.09 16.89
CA LYS A 146 0.67 -28.73 17.70
C LYS A 146 1.62 -27.85 16.91
N ARG A 147 2.00 -26.72 17.49
CA ARG A 147 3.01 -25.81 16.94
C ARG A 147 3.96 -25.38 18.05
N ASN A 148 5.22 -25.19 17.70
CA ASN A 148 6.10 -24.38 18.53
C ASN A 148 5.79 -22.87 18.36
N GLU A 149 6.41 -22.02 19.18
CA GLU A 149 6.13 -20.57 19.19
C GLU A 149 6.38 -19.90 17.82
N ILE A 150 7.42 -20.33 17.09
CA ILE A 150 7.75 -19.76 15.77
C ILE A 150 6.76 -20.24 14.70
N GLU A 151 6.36 -21.50 14.72
CA GLU A 151 5.31 -22.05 13.85
C GLU A 151 3.96 -21.39 14.11
N ALA A 152 3.60 -21.14 15.37
CA ALA A 152 2.40 -20.38 15.72
C ALA A 152 2.47 -18.95 15.16
N SER A 153 3.63 -18.30 15.29
CA SER A 153 3.86 -16.95 14.76
C SER A 153 3.74 -16.89 13.24
N LEU A 154 4.41 -17.81 12.54
CA LEU A 154 4.36 -17.94 11.08
C LEU A 154 2.94 -18.28 10.60
N SER A 155 2.23 -19.16 11.30
CA SER A 155 0.84 -19.50 10.98
C SER A 155 -0.07 -18.27 11.06
N ILE A 156 0.06 -17.46 12.11
CA ILE A 156 -0.75 -16.23 12.25
C ILE A 156 -0.48 -15.26 11.10
N ILE A 157 0.78 -15.03 10.75
CA ILE A 157 1.11 -14.13 9.64
C ILE A 157 0.62 -14.72 8.32
N ALA A 158 0.76 -16.02 8.11
CA ALA A 158 0.30 -16.70 6.90
C ALA A 158 -1.21 -16.60 6.73
N LEU A 159 -1.97 -16.91 7.78
CA LEU A 159 -3.43 -16.81 7.78
C LEU A 159 -3.90 -15.38 7.53
N ARG A 160 -3.20 -14.38 8.09
CA ARG A 160 -3.46 -12.97 7.82
C ARG A 160 -3.21 -12.59 6.36
N ASN A 161 -2.07 -13.01 5.79
CA ASN A 161 -1.74 -12.75 4.39
C ASN A 161 -2.77 -13.39 3.44
N LEU A 162 -3.33 -14.54 3.81
CA LEU A 162 -4.39 -15.25 3.06
C LEU A 162 -5.77 -14.58 3.19
N GLY A 163 -5.91 -13.54 4.02
CA GLY A 163 -7.17 -12.83 4.23
C GLY A 163 -8.14 -13.56 5.16
N TYR A 164 -7.66 -14.46 6.01
CA TYR A 164 -8.52 -15.09 7.01
C TYR A 164 -8.58 -14.19 8.26
N ASP A 165 -9.79 -13.71 8.56
CA ASP A 165 -10.05 -12.67 9.56
C ASP A 165 -10.65 -13.20 10.87
N GLU A 166 -10.94 -14.50 10.96
CA GLU A 166 -11.51 -15.09 12.18
C GLU A 166 -10.48 -15.10 13.33
N HIS A 167 -10.97 -15.03 14.57
CA HIS A 167 -10.08 -15.14 15.73
C HIS A 167 -9.49 -16.55 15.85
N TYR A 168 -8.18 -16.64 16.08
CA TYR A 168 -7.43 -17.88 16.29
C TYR A 168 -7.01 -18.07 17.76
N PRO A 169 -7.94 -18.10 18.73
CA PRO A 169 -7.56 -18.15 20.14
C PRO A 169 -6.64 -19.34 20.43
N ASN A 170 -6.85 -20.47 19.72
CA ASN A 170 -6.03 -21.68 19.88
C ASN A 170 -4.59 -21.52 19.39
N ILE A 171 -4.32 -20.70 18.37
CA ILE A 171 -2.96 -20.45 17.85
C ILE A 171 -2.30 -19.33 18.66
N VAL A 172 -3.04 -18.28 18.99
CA VAL A 172 -2.55 -17.14 19.78
C VAL A 172 -2.14 -17.56 21.18
N GLN A 173 -2.88 -18.48 21.83
CA GLN A 173 -2.52 -19.01 23.14
C GLN A 173 -1.18 -19.77 23.16
N GLN A 174 -0.68 -20.20 21.99
CA GLN A 174 0.61 -20.88 21.85
C GLN A 174 1.79 -19.90 21.71
N ILE A 175 1.52 -18.60 21.54
CA ILE A 175 2.52 -17.53 21.58
C ILE A 175 2.75 -17.14 23.05
N THR A 176 3.56 -17.91 23.76
CA THR A 176 4.18 -17.43 25.01
C THR A 176 5.40 -16.60 24.63
N TYR A 177 5.52 -15.36 25.12
CA TYR A 177 6.75 -14.60 24.91
C TYR A 177 7.85 -15.24 25.76
N THR A 178 8.58 -16.17 25.15
CA THR A 178 9.80 -16.73 25.73
C THR A 178 10.98 -16.08 25.02
N PRO A 179 11.87 -15.35 25.73
CA PRO A 179 13.11 -14.86 25.13
C PRO A 179 13.87 -16.04 24.52
N LEU A 180 13.96 -16.04 23.18
CA LEU A 180 14.29 -17.25 22.43
C LEU A 180 15.71 -17.75 22.70
N LYS A 181 15.79 -19.05 23.04
CA LYS A 181 16.96 -19.89 22.77
C LYS A 181 17.03 -20.14 21.26
N ILE A 182 18.26 -20.19 20.73
CA ILE A 182 18.56 -20.53 19.33
C ILE A 182 17.74 -21.77 18.93
N ILE A 183 16.87 -21.62 17.91
CA ILE A 183 16.15 -22.73 17.32
C ILE A 183 16.96 -23.23 16.13
N THR A 184 17.44 -24.46 16.21
CA THR A 184 18.01 -25.20 15.08
C THR A 184 16.86 -25.87 14.32
N LEU A 185 16.70 -25.54 13.04
CA LEU A 185 15.80 -26.25 12.13
C LEU A 185 16.61 -27.32 11.41
N SER A 186 16.48 -28.59 11.84
CA SER A 186 17.19 -29.77 11.31
C SER A 186 18.72 -29.72 11.43
N ASP A 187 19.39 -30.86 11.20
CA ASP A 187 20.85 -31.03 11.34
C ASP A 187 21.70 -30.17 10.37
N GLN A 188 21.06 -29.33 9.55
CA GLN A 188 21.69 -28.27 8.79
C GLN A 188 21.19 -26.92 9.32
N GLU A 189 22.07 -26.16 9.99
CA GLU A 189 21.76 -24.87 10.61
C GLU A 189 21.25 -23.85 9.58
N ILE A 190 19.93 -23.85 9.33
CA ILE A 190 19.29 -22.70 8.73
C ILE A 190 19.09 -21.70 9.85
N PHE A 191 20.04 -20.78 9.96
CA PHE A 191 20.03 -19.68 10.92
C PHE A 191 18.84 -18.76 10.65
N LEU A 192 17.67 -19.08 11.23
CA LEU A 192 16.79 -18.01 11.69
C LEU A 192 17.56 -17.33 12.83
N THR A 193 18.19 -16.21 12.52
CA THR A 193 18.91 -15.44 13.53
C THR A 193 17.95 -15.09 14.67
N PRO A 194 18.44 -14.94 15.92
CA PRO A 194 17.59 -14.47 17.01
C PRO A 194 16.82 -13.19 16.65
N ALA A 195 17.44 -12.29 15.87
CA ALA A 195 16.81 -11.08 15.34
C ALA A 195 15.63 -11.39 14.40
N LEU A 196 15.80 -12.26 13.40
CA LEU A 196 14.71 -12.62 12.48
C LEU A 196 13.55 -13.31 13.21
N THR A 197 13.87 -14.19 14.15
CA THR A 197 12.85 -14.88 14.96
C THR A 197 12.08 -13.89 15.83
N ARG A 198 12.77 -12.94 16.46
CA ARG A 198 12.17 -11.83 17.22
C ARG A 198 11.25 -10.98 16.33
N LEU A 199 11.68 -10.62 15.12
CA LEU A 199 10.89 -9.84 14.17
C LEU A 199 9.62 -10.60 13.74
N ILE A 200 9.73 -11.89 13.44
CA ILE A 200 8.56 -12.74 13.12
C ILE A 200 7.58 -12.76 14.29
N HIS A 201 8.08 -12.94 15.52
CA HIS A 201 7.24 -12.98 16.71
C HIS A 201 6.56 -11.62 17.01
N ILE A 202 7.29 -10.50 16.85
CA ILE A 202 6.75 -9.16 16.98
C ILE A 202 5.67 -8.93 15.92
N ARG A 203 5.93 -9.31 14.66
CA ARG A 203 4.95 -9.19 13.57
C ARG A 203 3.74 -10.06 13.85
N ALA A 204 3.91 -11.31 14.23
CA ALA A 204 2.80 -12.20 14.56
C ALA A 204 1.99 -11.71 15.75
N SER A 205 2.65 -11.22 16.80
CA SER A 205 1.98 -10.60 17.95
C SER A 205 1.20 -9.36 17.52
N LYS A 206 1.78 -8.53 16.66
CA LYS A 206 1.09 -7.41 16.02
C LYS A 206 -0.11 -7.90 15.23
N GLU A 207 0.02 -8.82 14.28
CA GLU A 207 -1.13 -9.33 13.51
C GLU A 207 -2.20 -10.02 14.38
N ALA A 208 -1.79 -10.72 15.44
CA ALA A 208 -2.68 -11.34 16.42
C ALA A 208 -3.44 -10.32 17.29
N THR A 209 -2.88 -9.11 17.47
CA THR A 209 -3.45 -8.05 18.32
C THR A 209 -4.00 -6.85 17.53
N ASN A 210 -3.64 -6.69 16.25
CA ASN A 210 -3.88 -5.52 15.41
C ASN A 210 -5.14 -5.59 14.57
N VAL A 211 -5.85 -6.72 14.58
CA VAL A 211 -7.29 -6.59 14.36
C VAL A 211 -7.83 -6.09 15.69
N SER A 212 -7.83 -4.76 15.87
CA SER A 212 -8.67 -4.20 16.92
C SER A 212 -10.05 -4.79 16.70
N THR A 213 -10.52 -5.55 17.68
CA THR A 213 -11.86 -6.15 17.65
C THR A 213 -12.91 -5.08 17.33
N GLU A 214 -12.62 -3.82 17.68
CA GLU A 214 -13.42 -2.64 17.37
C GLU A 214 -13.39 -2.25 15.88
N GLU A 215 -12.24 -2.34 15.19
CA GLU A 215 -12.15 -2.06 13.75
C GLU A 215 -12.92 -3.10 12.92
N VAL A 216 -12.77 -4.40 13.24
CA VAL A 216 -13.54 -5.45 12.55
C VAL A 216 -15.01 -5.36 12.89
N ALA A 217 -15.37 -5.06 14.15
CA ALA A 217 -16.75 -4.77 14.50
C ALA A 217 -17.30 -3.58 13.69
N MET A 218 -16.49 -2.54 13.46
CA MET A 218 -16.86 -1.38 12.65
C MET A 218 -17.05 -1.76 11.17
N LEU A 219 -16.14 -2.53 10.57
CA LEU A 219 -16.26 -3.03 9.20
C LEU A 219 -17.50 -3.93 9.01
N ASN A 220 -17.78 -4.81 9.97
CA ASN A 220 -19.00 -5.63 9.96
C ASN A 220 -20.27 -4.78 10.03
N LYS A 221 -20.29 -3.71 10.84
CA LYS A 221 -21.39 -2.73 10.87
C LYS A 221 -21.54 -2.01 9.52
N ILE A 222 -20.44 -1.57 8.91
CA ILE A 222 -20.43 -0.93 7.59
C ILE A 222 -21.02 -1.87 6.52
N ASN A 223 -20.59 -3.13 6.50
CA ASN A 223 -21.08 -4.14 5.55
C ASN A 223 -22.58 -4.42 5.75
N THR A 224 -23.03 -4.52 7.01
CA THR A 224 -24.45 -4.66 7.34
C THR A 224 -25.28 -3.47 6.83
N LEU A 225 -24.79 -2.24 7.02
CA LEU A 225 -25.44 -1.02 6.52
C LEU A 225 -25.47 -0.97 4.98
N HIS A 226 -24.39 -1.41 4.33
CA HIS A 226 -24.33 -1.53 2.87
C HIS A 226 -25.36 -2.53 2.34
N ASP A 227 -25.44 -3.72 2.92
CA ASP A 227 -26.40 -4.75 2.54
C ASP A 227 -27.86 -4.25 2.67
N ALA A 228 -28.16 -3.53 3.75
CA ALA A 228 -29.46 -2.90 3.94
C ALA A 228 -29.77 -1.88 2.83
N LYS A 229 -28.80 -1.03 2.46
CA LYS A 229 -28.96 -0.03 1.39
C LYS A 229 -29.09 -0.64 -0.01
N THR A 230 -28.59 -1.85 -0.22
CA THR A 230 -28.59 -2.52 -1.54
C THR A 230 -29.68 -3.58 -1.68
N THR A 231 -30.54 -3.77 -0.68
CA THR A 231 -31.55 -4.85 -0.66
C THR A 231 -32.53 -4.80 -1.84
N ASN A 232 -32.84 -3.61 -2.37
CA ASN A 232 -33.77 -3.44 -3.50
C ASN A 232 -33.10 -3.46 -4.88
N LEU A 233 -31.79 -3.68 -4.96
CA LEU A 233 -31.07 -3.72 -6.23
C LEU A 233 -31.13 -5.12 -6.86
N GLY A 234 -30.98 -5.18 -8.19
CA GLY A 234 -30.82 -6.44 -8.90
C GLY A 234 -29.56 -7.19 -8.43
N LYS A 235 -29.62 -8.53 -8.44
CA LYS A 235 -28.53 -9.40 -7.94
C LYS A 235 -27.16 -9.07 -8.55
N GLU A 236 -27.11 -8.81 -9.86
CA GLU A 236 -25.87 -8.49 -10.57
C GLU A 236 -25.23 -7.19 -10.07
N MET A 237 -26.02 -6.12 -9.95
CA MET A 237 -25.54 -4.84 -9.43
C MET A 237 -25.07 -4.97 -7.97
N LYS A 238 -25.81 -5.71 -7.13
CA LYS A 238 -25.40 -5.97 -5.75
C LYS A 238 -24.04 -6.67 -5.68
N LEU A 239 -23.84 -7.74 -6.46
CA LEU A 239 -22.57 -8.47 -6.50
C LEU A 239 -21.43 -7.59 -7.00
N ALA A 240 -21.65 -6.77 -8.03
CA ALA A 240 -20.64 -5.87 -8.54
C ALA A 240 -20.23 -4.82 -7.49
N MET A 241 -21.20 -4.23 -6.78
CA MET A 241 -20.93 -3.28 -5.70
C MET A 241 -20.17 -3.91 -4.52
N GLN A 242 -20.53 -5.14 -4.14
CA GLN A 242 -19.81 -5.89 -3.10
C GLN A 242 -18.36 -6.14 -3.50
N ARG A 243 -18.10 -6.53 -4.76
CA ARG A 243 -16.74 -6.69 -5.28
C ARG A 243 -15.96 -5.37 -5.24
N THR A 244 -16.57 -4.26 -5.64
CA THR A 244 -15.93 -2.94 -5.55
C THR A 244 -15.55 -2.60 -4.11
N MET A 245 -16.44 -2.80 -3.14
CA MET A 245 -16.13 -2.57 -1.73
C MET A 245 -15.01 -3.47 -1.20
N GLN A 246 -15.04 -4.76 -1.54
CA GLN A 246 -13.98 -5.71 -1.17
C GLN A 246 -12.64 -5.31 -1.79
N GLN A 247 -12.64 -4.84 -3.04
CA GLN A 247 -11.42 -4.37 -3.69
C GLN A 247 -10.85 -3.15 -2.97
N THR A 248 -11.69 -2.20 -2.51
CA THR A 248 -11.24 -1.10 -1.65
C THR A 248 -10.64 -1.61 -0.36
N GLU A 249 -11.28 -2.60 0.28
CA GLU A 249 -10.82 -3.16 1.55
C GLU A 249 -9.45 -3.82 1.43
N ILE A 250 -9.24 -4.56 0.33
CA ILE A 250 -7.98 -5.23 0.03
C ILE A 250 -6.88 -4.22 -0.34
N SER A 251 -7.18 -3.25 -1.21
CA SER A 251 -6.17 -2.31 -1.72
C SER A 251 -5.81 -1.24 -0.67
N ASN A 252 -6.74 -0.88 0.19
CA ASN A 252 -6.54 0.13 1.22
C ASN A 252 -6.01 -0.48 2.53
N THR A 253 -4.78 -1.01 2.46
CA THR A 253 -4.11 -1.71 3.57
C THR A 253 -4.00 -0.91 4.88
N ASP A 254 -3.97 0.41 4.83
CA ASP A 254 -3.99 1.26 6.02
C ASP A 254 -5.40 1.53 6.55
N LYS A 255 -6.45 1.13 5.84
CA LYS A 255 -7.87 1.37 6.14
C LYS A 255 -8.25 2.85 6.20
N GLN A 256 -7.40 3.74 5.68
CA GLN A 256 -7.66 5.17 5.68
C GLN A 256 -9.02 5.49 5.04
N MET A 257 -9.27 4.95 3.86
CA MET A 257 -10.48 5.22 3.08
C MET A 257 -11.73 4.61 3.72
N LEU A 258 -11.54 3.53 4.46
CA LEU A 258 -12.62 2.79 5.11
C LEU A 258 -13.02 3.41 6.45
N LEU A 259 -12.04 3.80 7.27
CA LEU A 259 -12.22 4.04 8.70
C LEU A 259 -11.77 5.43 9.17
N MET A 260 -11.49 6.39 8.27
CA MET A 260 -11.08 7.74 8.68
C MET A 260 -12.03 8.40 9.70
N PRO A 261 -13.38 8.39 9.54
CA PRO A 261 -14.29 8.94 10.55
C PRO A 261 -14.16 8.24 11.92
N TYR A 262 -13.96 6.93 11.92
CA TYR A 262 -13.69 6.15 13.13
C TYR A 262 -12.39 6.60 13.81
N TYR A 263 -11.30 6.74 13.07
CA TYR A 263 -10.02 7.19 13.61
C TYR A 263 -10.09 8.59 14.19
N ILE A 264 -10.87 9.49 13.58
CA ILE A 264 -11.12 10.83 14.12
C ILE A 264 -11.87 10.77 15.45
N ARG A 265 -12.89 9.91 15.56
CA ARG A 265 -13.59 9.71 16.84
C ARG A 265 -12.63 9.19 17.91
N GLU A 266 -11.86 8.15 17.62
CA GLU A 266 -10.95 7.55 18.60
C GLU A 266 -9.86 8.54 19.05
N LEU A 267 -9.43 9.43 18.16
CA LEU A 267 -8.48 10.51 18.45
C LEU A 267 -9.01 11.50 19.51
N LEU A 268 -10.34 11.66 19.62
CA LEU A 268 -10.99 12.71 20.40
C LEU A 268 -11.89 12.18 21.54
N LYS A 269 -11.98 10.86 21.72
CA LYS A 269 -12.90 10.13 22.64
C LYS A 269 -12.90 10.60 24.10
N ASN A 270 -11.87 11.30 24.55
CA ASN A 270 -11.71 11.75 25.95
C ASN A 270 -12.66 12.89 26.41
N ARG A 271 -13.59 13.39 25.57
CA ARG A 271 -14.40 14.59 25.87
C ARG A 271 -15.86 14.38 26.28
N ASN A 272 -16.30 13.18 26.64
CA ASN A 272 -17.72 12.85 26.91
C ASN A 272 -18.67 13.15 25.73
N MET A 273 -18.13 13.36 24.54
CA MET A 273 -18.86 13.62 23.31
C MET A 273 -18.77 12.36 22.44
N SER A 274 -19.75 11.46 22.57
CA SER A 274 -19.72 10.16 21.90
C SER A 274 -20.73 10.10 20.76
N LEU A 275 -20.22 9.93 19.54
CA LEU A 275 -21.02 9.34 18.47
C LEU A 275 -21.12 7.83 18.69
N SER A 276 -22.34 7.29 18.55
CA SER A 276 -22.55 5.85 18.60
C SER A 276 -21.76 5.15 17.48
N ASP A 277 -21.43 3.88 17.70
CA ASP A 277 -20.78 3.07 16.67
C ASP A 277 -21.61 2.99 15.39
N ASP A 278 -22.94 2.93 15.50
CA ASP A 278 -23.81 2.89 14.33
C ASP A 278 -23.71 4.17 13.50
N LYS A 279 -23.59 5.33 14.16
CA LYS A 279 -23.45 6.60 13.46
C LYS A 279 -22.08 6.75 12.80
N ILE A 280 -21.02 6.31 13.48
CA ILE A 280 -19.68 6.26 12.88
C ILE A 280 -19.63 5.28 11.71
N ALA A 281 -20.25 4.10 11.82
CA ALA A 281 -20.34 3.15 10.71
C ALA A 281 -21.06 3.77 9.51
N GLU A 282 -22.11 4.56 9.75
CA GLU A 282 -22.80 5.31 8.70
C GLU A 282 -21.87 6.34 8.03
N HIS A 283 -21.09 7.11 8.80
CA HIS A 283 -20.07 8.02 8.26
C HIS A 283 -19.04 7.24 7.42
N CYS A 284 -18.45 6.18 7.97
CA CYS A 284 -17.46 5.36 7.27
C CYS A 284 -18.01 4.79 5.95
N LEU A 285 -19.25 4.28 5.94
CA LEU A 285 -19.88 3.77 4.71
C LEU A 285 -19.98 4.84 3.62
N HIS A 286 -20.41 6.05 3.96
CA HIS A 286 -20.54 7.11 2.97
C HIS A 286 -19.17 7.66 2.53
N ASN A 287 -18.15 7.60 3.39
CA ASN A 287 -16.77 7.86 3.00
C ASN A 287 -16.26 6.85 1.95
N ILE A 288 -16.57 5.56 2.14
CA ILE A 288 -16.26 4.49 1.17
C ILE A 288 -17.02 4.71 -0.15
N TYR A 289 -18.29 5.11 -0.09
CA TYR A 289 -19.07 5.44 -1.28
C TYR A 289 -18.47 6.61 -2.06
N PHE A 290 -18.07 7.68 -1.38
CA PHE A 290 -17.35 8.76 -2.04
C PHE A 290 -16.09 8.25 -2.73
N TRP A 291 -15.24 7.53 -2.00
CA TRP A 291 -13.95 7.06 -2.51
C TRP A 291 -14.11 6.12 -3.71
N ASN A 292 -15.05 5.18 -3.65
CA ASN A 292 -15.29 4.26 -4.76
C ASN A 292 -15.92 4.94 -5.97
N ALA A 293 -16.82 5.90 -5.76
CA ALA A 293 -17.31 6.71 -6.87
C ALA A 293 -16.17 7.50 -7.52
N PHE A 294 -15.32 8.12 -6.70
CA PHE A 294 -14.16 8.89 -7.14
C PHE A 294 -13.21 8.06 -7.99
N ILE A 295 -12.73 6.90 -7.50
CA ILE A 295 -11.84 6.01 -8.28
C ILE A 295 -12.47 5.59 -9.61
N ILE A 296 -13.76 5.19 -9.61
CA ILE A 296 -14.40 4.75 -10.86
C ILE A 296 -14.50 5.90 -11.87
N TYR A 297 -14.78 7.13 -11.43
CA TYR A 297 -14.78 8.29 -12.32
C TYR A 297 -13.38 8.64 -12.81
N ASP A 298 -12.39 8.57 -11.94
CA ASP A 298 -10.98 8.83 -12.23
C ASP A 298 -10.45 7.83 -13.28
N ASP A 299 -10.61 6.53 -13.04
CA ASP A 299 -10.26 5.45 -13.99
C ASP A 299 -10.92 5.69 -15.36
N PHE A 300 -12.15 6.21 -15.39
CA PHE A 300 -12.87 6.50 -16.62
C PHE A 300 -12.34 7.74 -17.35
N TRP A 301 -11.99 8.80 -16.62
CA TRP A 301 -11.42 10.02 -17.21
C TRP A 301 -9.99 9.83 -17.70
N ASP A 302 -9.25 8.91 -17.08
CA ASP A 302 -7.88 8.56 -17.44
C ASP A 302 -7.76 7.71 -18.71
N GLU A 303 -8.89 7.25 -19.27
CA GLU A 303 -8.89 6.22 -20.32
C GLU A 303 -8.01 5.01 -19.92
N ASP A 304 -7.95 4.69 -18.62
CA ASP A 304 -7.17 3.57 -18.07
C ASP A 304 -7.62 2.27 -18.72
N GLU A 305 -6.73 1.28 -18.89
CA GLU A 305 -7.13 -0.07 -19.30
C GLU A 305 -8.17 -0.70 -18.33
N LYS A 306 -8.22 -0.20 -17.09
CA LYS A 306 -9.24 -0.51 -16.07
C LYS A 306 -10.56 0.23 -16.25
N ALA A 307 -10.64 1.23 -17.14
CA ALA A 307 -11.86 1.95 -17.46
C ALA A 307 -12.93 0.96 -17.92
N ALA A 308 -13.90 0.73 -17.05
CA ALA A 308 -14.97 -0.24 -17.23
C ALA A 308 -16.30 0.52 -17.26
N PRO A 309 -16.84 0.87 -18.45
CA PRO A 309 -18.09 1.63 -18.54
C PRO A 309 -19.26 1.01 -17.76
N GLN A 310 -19.25 -0.32 -17.59
CA GLN A 310 -20.20 -1.07 -16.76
C GLN A 310 -20.18 -0.71 -15.27
N ASN A 311 -19.12 -0.05 -14.77
CA ASN A 311 -19.00 0.40 -13.39
C ASN A 311 -19.63 1.79 -13.17
N LEU A 312 -19.94 2.56 -14.22
CA LEU A 312 -20.54 3.89 -14.08
C LEU A 312 -21.88 3.90 -13.30
N PRO A 313 -22.80 2.93 -13.47
CA PRO A 313 -23.99 2.84 -12.64
C PRO A 313 -23.69 2.65 -11.15
N ILE A 314 -22.60 1.95 -10.81
CA ILE A 314 -22.14 1.73 -9.43
C ILE A 314 -21.61 3.04 -8.85
N ALA A 315 -20.75 3.75 -9.59
CA ALA A 315 -20.26 5.07 -9.19
C ALA A 315 -21.40 6.06 -8.95
N ASN A 316 -22.37 6.11 -9.85
CA ASN A 316 -23.58 6.93 -9.70
C ASN A 316 -24.38 6.58 -8.44
N PHE A 317 -24.53 5.29 -8.14
CA PHE A 317 -25.22 4.85 -6.92
C PHE A 317 -24.48 5.34 -5.68
N PHE A 318 -23.16 5.08 -5.60
CA PHE A 318 -22.34 5.48 -4.47
C PHE A 318 -22.34 7.00 -4.27
N HIS A 319 -22.09 7.76 -5.34
CA HIS A 319 -22.08 9.22 -5.30
C HIS A 319 -23.43 9.79 -4.85
N ARG A 320 -24.54 9.33 -5.42
CA ARG A 320 -25.88 9.80 -5.00
C ARG A 320 -26.17 9.53 -3.53
N ASN A 321 -25.77 8.37 -3.02
CA ASN A 321 -25.94 8.05 -1.59
C ASN A 321 -25.06 8.94 -0.71
N TYR A 322 -23.83 9.22 -1.13
CA TYR A 322 -22.93 10.15 -0.46
C TYR A 322 -23.52 11.58 -0.38
N ILE A 323 -23.97 12.13 -1.52
CA ILE A 323 -24.57 13.48 -1.56
C ILE A 323 -25.82 13.54 -0.68
N SER A 324 -26.73 12.56 -0.82
CA SER A 324 -27.96 12.51 -0.02
C SER A 324 -27.68 12.42 1.48
N TYR A 325 -26.63 11.69 1.87
CA TYR A 325 -26.18 11.62 3.25
C TYR A 325 -25.68 12.97 3.75
N CYS A 326 -24.78 13.62 3.02
CA CYS A 326 -24.25 14.94 3.35
C CYS A 326 -25.37 15.99 3.47
N GLU A 327 -26.30 16.05 2.51
CA GLU A 327 -27.44 16.98 2.56
C GLU A 327 -28.31 16.77 3.80
N LYS A 328 -28.53 15.52 4.21
CA LYS A 328 -29.28 15.19 5.42
C LYS A 328 -28.50 15.54 6.67
N ALA A 329 -27.23 15.14 6.75
CA ALA A 329 -26.37 15.34 7.91
C ALA A 329 -26.10 16.83 8.16
N PHE A 330 -26.05 17.65 7.09
CA PHE A 330 -25.66 19.06 7.19
C PHE A 330 -26.85 20.02 7.20
N ARG A 331 -28.08 19.51 7.10
CA ARG A 331 -29.31 20.30 6.97
C ARG A 331 -29.43 21.40 8.03
N ASP A 332 -29.14 21.06 9.27
CA ASP A 332 -29.30 21.96 10.42
C ASP A 332 -28.03 22.78 10.72
N ASN A 333 -26.95 22.57 9.96
CA ASN A 333 -25.69 23.31 10.09
C ASN A 333 -25.36 24.06 8.80
N ARG A 334 -25.83 25.32 8.71
CA ARG A 334 -25.62 26.18 7.54
C ARG A 334 -24.15 26.36 7.16
N GLN A 335 -23.24 26.41 8.14
CA GLN A 335 -21.80 26.55 7.87
C GLN A 335 -21.23 25.29 7.22
N LEU A 336 -21.56 24.11 7.74
CA LEU A 336 -21.12 22.84 7.19
C LEU A 336 -21.73 22.57 5.80
N SER A 337 -23.02 22.88 5.62
CA SER A 337 -23.69 22.80 4.31
C SER A 337 -23.05 23.74 3.28
N SER A 338 -22.73 24.98 3.68
CA SER A 338 -22.02 25.92 2.81
C SER A 338 -20.62 25.42 2.44
N MET A 339 -19.87 24.88 3.41
CA MET A 339 -18.55 24.31 3.19
C MET A 339 -18.60 23.10 2.25
N PHE A 340 -19.57 22.21 2.44
CA PHE A 340 -19.79 21.05 1.57
C PHE A 340 -20.02 21.48 0.12
N ASN A 341 -20.96 22.39 -0.13
CA ASN A 341 -21.25 22.87 -1.48
C ASN A 341 -20.04 23.55 -2.13
N GLU A 342 -19.28 24.34 -1.35
CA GLU A 342 -18.05 24.97 -1.82
C GLU A 342 -17.00 23.92 -2.22
N TRP A 343 -16.77 22.91 -1.37
CA TRP A 343 -15.75 21.88 -1.61
C TRP A 343 -16.12 20.98 -2.77
N MET A 344 -17.40 20.58 -2.88
CA MET A 344 -17.87 19.82 -4.03
C MET A 344 -17.70 20.62 -5.33
N SER A 345 -18.02 21.91 -5.32
CA SER A 345 -17.82 22.78 -6.49
C SER A 345 -16.34 22.88 -6.88
N LYS A 346 -15.44 23.02 -5.89
CA LYS A 346 -13.99 23.08 -6.12
C LYS A 346 -13.40 21.74 -6.57
N MET A 347 -13.94 20.62 -6.09
CA MET A 347 -13.57 19.28 -6.56
C MET A 347 -13.91 19.13 -8.04
N GLU A 348 -15.13 19.47 -8.46
CA GLU A 348 -15.52 19.43 -9.87
C GLU A 348 -14.70 20.40 -10.73
N GLU A 349 -14.40 21.61 -10.24
CA GLU A 349 -13.51 22.54 -10.93
C GLU A 349 -12.09 21.95 -11.09
N ALA A 350 -11.56 21.30 -10.05
CA ALA A 350 -10.23 20.68 -10.10
C ALA A 350 -10.20 19.51 -11.08
N ASN A 351 -11.20 18.62 -11.06
CA ASN A 351 -11.31 17.51 -12.01
C ASN A 351 -11.46 18.02 -13.44
N HIS A 352 -12.28 19.06 -13.66
CA HIS A 352 -12.42 19.69 -14.97
C HIS A 352 -11.09 20.26 -15.47
N ARG A 353 -10.36 20.99 -14.61
CA ARG A 353 -9.04 21.54 -14.93
C ARG A 353 -8.02 20.45 -15.23
N GLU A 354 -8.07 19.33 -14.51
CA GLU A 354 -7.17 18.21 -14.75
C GLU A 354 -7.32 17.66 -16.17
N ILE A 355 -8.55 17.44 -16.61
CA ILE A 355 -8.86 16.98 -17.96
C ILE A 355 -8.54 18.05 -19.01
N SER A 356 -8.90 19.32 -18.75
CA SER A 356 -8.83 20.38 -19.76
C SER A 356 -7.45 21.03 -19.90
N CYS A 357 -6.67 21.06 -18.82
CA CYS A 357 -5.43 21.83 -18.72
C CYS A 357 -4.21 20.98 -18.36
N PHE A 358 -4.39 19.85 -17.68
CA PHE A 358 -3.30 18.99 -17.21
C PHE A 358 -3.17 17.71 -18.03
N ARG A 359 -3.62 17.74 -19.29
CA ARG A 359 -3.42 16.65 -20.26
C ARG A 359 -2.69 17.17 -21.50
N THR A 360 -1.88 16.31 -22.09
CA THR A 360 -1.32 16.48 -23.43
C THR A 360 -1.54 15.21 -24.24
N ILE A 361 -1.30 15.29 -25.55
CA ILE A 361 -1.56 14.17 -26.45
C ILE A 361 -0.41 13.15 -26.34
N ALA A 362 -0.70 11.96 -25.82
CA ALA A 362 0.15 10.79 -25.90
C ALA A 362 -0.41 9.79 -26.93
N LYS A 363 0.43 9.32 -27.87
CA LYS A 363 0.06 8.33 -28.89
C LYS A 363 1.20 7.34 -29.11
N GLY A 364 1.03 6.13 -28.59
CA GLY A 364 2.10 5.13 -28.57
C GLY A 364 3.31 5.68 -27.83
N GLU A 365 4.50 5.59 -28.43
CA GLU A 365 5.74 6.08 -27.82
C GLU A 365 5.93 7.61 -27.92
N LYS A 366 4.96 8.36 -28.45
CA LYS A 366 5.10 9.81 -28.69
C LYS A 366 4.24 10.63 -27.74
N LEU A 367 4.88 11.55 -27.02
CA LEU A 367 4.25 12.54 -26.17
C LEU A 367 4.36 13.94 -26.79
N SER A 368 3.24 14.62 -26.98
CA SER A 368 3.23 16.00 -27.48
C SER A 368 3.65 16.98 -26.39
N ILE A 369 4.54 17.91 -26.72
CA ILE A 369 4.99 18.94 -25.78
C ILE A 369 3.97 20.09 -25.81
N PRO A 370 3.30 20.42 -24.68
CA PRO A 370 2.34 21.49 -24.65
C PRO A 370 3.03 22.85 -24.82
N LYS A 371 2.34 23.81 -25.46
CA LYS A 371 2.86 25.17 -25.67
C LYS A 371 3.14 25.88 -24.34
N GLU A 372 2.24 25.70 -23.39
CA GLU A 372 2.35 26.19 -22.02
C GLU A 372 2.31 25.01 -21.06
N VAL A 373 3.18 25.00 -20.07
CA VAL A 373 3.18 23.96 -19.04
C VAL A 373 2.32 24.45 -17.86
N PRO A 374 1.53 23.57 -17.22
CA PRO A 374 0.70 23.95 -16.09
C PRO A 374 1.46 24.64 -14.94
N GLU A 375 0.77 25.56 -14.27
CA GLU A 375 1.22 26.15 -13.01
C GLU A 375 0.31 25.71 -11.86
N TYR A 376 0.92 25.16 -10.82
CA TYR A 376 0.22 24.58 -9.67
C TYR A 376 0.06 25.55 -8.49
N GLY A 377 0.65 26.75 -8.57
CA GLY A 377 0.58 27.77 -7.52
C GLY A 377 1.14 27.27 -6.17
N ASP A 378 0.32 27.33 -5.13
CA ASP A 378 0.64 26.84 -3.78
C ASP A 378 0.34 25.35 -3.57
N TYR A 379 0.05 24.63 -4.66
CA TYR A 379 -0.27 23.20 -4.70
C TYR A 379 -1.57 22.80 -4.00
N THR A 380 -2.33 23.75 -3.44
CA THR A 380 -3.63 23.45 -2.82
C THR A 380 -4.65 22.94 -3.83
N ILE A 381 -4.44 23.16 -5.13
CA ILE A 381 -5.27 22.56 -6.18
C ILE A 381 -5.31 21.03 -6.10
N LYS A 382 -4.23 20.39 -5.62
CA LYS A 382 -4.16 18.93 -5.44
C LYS A 382 -4.96 18.39 -4.25
N PHE A 383 -5.43 19.27 -3.35
CA PHE A 383 -6.36 18.85 -2.29
C PHE A 383 -7.75 18.54 -2.84
N TRP A 384 -8.23 19.33 -3.81
CA TRP A 384 -9.64 19.34 -4.16
C TRP A 384 -10.17 18.02 -4.73
N PRO A 385 -9.45 17.28 -5.61
CA PRO A 385 -9.94 15.99 -6.12
C PRO A 385 -10.26 14.99 -5.00
N SER A 386 -9.43 14.94 -3.96
CA SER A 386 -9.60 14.05 -2.81
C SER A 386 -10.37 14.66 -1.62
N SER A 387 -10.84 15.91 -1.75
CA SER A 387 -11.40 16.68 -0.62
C SER A 387 -12.68 16.06 -0.03
N GLY A 388 -13.47 15.34 -0.83
CA GLY A 388 -14.69 14.67 -0.34
C GLY A 388 -14.43 13.60 0.72
N HIS A 389 -13.23 13.03 0.75
CA HIS A 389 -12.78 12.10 1.80
C HIS A 389 -12.69 12.78 3.17
N ALA A 390 -12.28 14.06 3.20
CA ALA A 390 -12.14 14.82 4.43
C ALA A 390 -13.50 15.32 4.97
N ILE A 391 -14.48 15.58 4.10
CA ILE A 391 -15.78 16.18 4.48
C ILE A 391 -16.51 15.34 5.52
N ILE A 392 -16.57 14.02 5.34
CA ILE A 392 -17.32 13.13 6.24
C ILE A 392 -16.66 13.07 7.63
N SER A 393 -15.34 13.11 7.67
CA SER A 393 -14.60 13.20 8.93
C SER A 393 -14.86 14.53 9.66
N LEU A 394 -14.94 15.64 8.91
CA LEU A 394 -15.32 16.94 9.48
C LEU A 394 -16.78 16.97 9.94
N ALA A 395 -17.68 16.26 9.25
CA ALA A 395 -19.05 16.08 9.70
C ALA A 395 -19.14 15.32 11.02
N ALA A 396 -18.37 14.24 11.17
CA ALA A 396 -18.29 13.50 12.41
C ALA A 396 -17.84 14.41 13.57
N LEU A 397 -16.90 15.34 13.36
CA LEU A 397 -16.55 16.33 14.38
C LEU A 397 -17.74 17.21 14.78
N VAL A 398 -18.52 17.67 13.82
CA VAL A 398 -19.69 18.52 14.09
C VAL A 398 -20.75 17.77 14.89
N GLU A 399 -21.01 16.51 14.55
CA GLU A 399 -21.95 15.68 15.31
C GLU A 399 -21.39 15.26 16.68
N MET A 400 -20.06 15.21 16.85
CA MET A 400 -19.40 15.16 18.16
C MET A 400 -19.49 16.49 18.90
N GLY A 401 -20.18 17.51 18.37
CA GLY A 401 -20.46 18.79 19.02
C GLY A 401 -19.36 19.84 18.89
N TYR A 402 -18.36 19.63 18.03
CA TYR A 402 -17.42 20.69 17.64
C TYR A 402 -18.10 21.65 16.66
N THR A 403 -17.88 22.96 16.79
CA THR A 403 -18.38 23.91 15.79
C THR A 403 -17.39 24.04 14.62
N PRO A 404 -17.83 24.38 13.39
CA PRO A 404 -16.92 24.66 12.28
C PRO A 404 -15.94 25.82 12.53
N THR A 405 -16.20 26.66 13.54
CA THR A 405 -15.32 27.74 13.99
C THR A 405 -14.39 27.34 15.14
N SER A 406 -14.48 26.11 15.65
CA SER A 406 -13.63 25.65 16.76
C SER A 406 -12.19 25.44 16.29
N SER A 407 -11.24 25.58 17.23
CA SER A 407 -9.81 25.34 16.96
C SER A 407 -9.55 23.91 16.53
N VAL A 408 -10.23 22.92 17.15
CA VAL A 408 -10.11 21.50 16.80
C VAL A 408 -10.57 21.25 15.37
N PHE A 409 -11.75 21.74 14.99
CA PHE A 409 -12.26 21.59 13.62
C PHE A 409 -11.30 22.21 12.60
N SER A 410 -10.82 23.43 12.87
CA SER A 410 -9.87 24.13 12.01
C SER A 410 -8.56 23.35 11.87
N CYS A 411 -8.01 22.84 12.97
CA CYS A 411 -6.76 22.06 12.96
C CYS A 411 -6.91 20.73 12.19
N ILE A 412 -8.04 20.02 12.33
CA ILE A 412 -8.29 18.78 11.57
C ILE A 412 -8.50 19.08 10.07
N LYS A 413 -9.21 20.17 9.75
CA LYS A 413 -9.34 20.63 8.36
C LYS A 413 -7.98 20.95 7.74
N GLU A 414 -7.15 21.73 8.42
CA GLU A 414 -5.79 22.06 7.96
C GLU A 414 -4.90 20.81 7.83
N TYR A 415 -5.04 19.85 8.76
CA TYR A 415 -4.39 18.56 8.64
C TYR A 415 -4.75 17.88 7.31
N PHE A 416 -6.04 17.73 7.00
CA PHE A 416 -6.47 17.06 5.77
C PHE A 416 -5.98 17.78 4.51
N ILE A 417 -6.08 19.12 4.48
CA ILE A 417 -5.62 19.92 3.34
C ILE A 417 -4.15 19.62 3.05
N HIS A 418 -3.30 19.73 4.06
CA HIS A 418 -1.87 19.57 3.86
C HIS A 418 -1.45 18.11 3.68
N TYR A 419 -2.05 17.18 4.43
CA TYR A 419 -1.74 15.76 4.30
C TYR A 419 -2.09 15.22 2.91
N LEU A 420 -3.29 15.52 2.38
CA LEU A 420 -3.71 15.03 1.07
C LEU A 420 -2.91 15.65 -0.07
N VAL A 421 -2.52 16.93 0.02
CA VAL A 421 -1.59 17.52 -0.96
C VAL A 421 -0.24 16.78 -0.96
N ALA A 422 0.33 16.53 0.22
CA ALA A 422 1.61 15.82 0.31
C ALA A 422 1.51 14.39 -0.24
N ARG A 423 0.41 13.70 0.07
CA ARG A 423 0.13 12.35 -0.43
C ARG A 423 0.02 12.36 -1.96
N GLN A 424 -0.76 13.27 -2.54
CA GLN A 424 -0.90 13.35 -4.00
C GLN A 424 0.45 13.63 -4.69
N ILE A 425 1.29 14.50 -4.11
CA ILE A 425 2.64 14.74 -4.63
C ILE A 425 3.51 13.49 -4.54
N SER A 426 3.35 12.71 -3.47
CA SER A 426 4.05 11.43 -3.29
C SER A 426 3.62 10.42 -4.35
N ASP A 427 2.32 10.31 -4.62
CA ASP A 427 1.79 9.44 -5.68
C ASP A 427 2.33 9.89 -7.06
N ASP A 428 2.27 11.19 -7.39
CA ASP A 428 2.86 11.77 -8.61
C ASP A 428 4.37 11.44 -8.76
N LEU A 429 5.13 11.27 -7.66
CA LEU A 429 6.56 10.87 -7.68
C LEU A 429 6.77 9.40 -8.03
N HIS A 430 5.84 8.51 -7.68
CA HIS A 430 5.94 7.08 -7.98
C HIS A 430 5.43 6.79 -9.39
N ASP A 431 4.40 7.49 -9.83
CA ASP A 431 3.63 7.18 -11.04
C ASP A 431 4.06 8.02 -12.25
N TRP A 432 5.11 8.85 -12.13
CA TRP A 432 5.54 9.80 -13.18
C TRP A 432 5.72 9.21 -14.59
N LYS A 433 6.08 7.92 -14.69
CA LYS A 433 6.22 7.24 -15.99
C LYS A 433 4.87 6.96 -16.61
N GLU A 434 3.98 6.36 -15.83
CA GLU A 434 2.61 6.06 -16.22
C GLU A 434 1.87 7.36 -16.56
N ASP A 435 2.08 8.41 -15.77
CA ASP A 435 1.59 9.75 -16.07
C ASP A 435 2.09 10.25 -17.43
N LEU A 436 3.39 10.16 -17.74
CA LEU A 436 3.90 10.57 -19.06
C LEU A 436 3.32 9.72 -20.20
N ASP A 437 3.22 8.42 -20.00
CA ASP A 437 2.68 7.48 -21.00
C ASP A 437 1.21 7.78 -21.33
N ARG A 438 0.44 8.22 -20.33
CA ARG A 438 -0.97 8.64 -20.47
C ARG A 438 -1.13 10.09 -20.93
N GLY A 439 -0.04 10.86 -20.97
CA GLY A 439 -0.10 12.30 -21.26
C GLY A 439 -0.60 13.16 -20.11
N ASN A 440 -0.54 12.64 -18.88
CA ASN A 440 -0.89 13.34 -17.65
C ASN A 440 0.23 14.30 -17.24
N LEU A 441 -0.11 15.58 -17.09
CA LEU A 441 0.79 16.64 -16.69
C LEU A 441 0.74 16.86 -15.18
N SER A 442 1.00 15.82 -14.38
CA SER A 442 1.15 15.89 -12.93
C SER A 442 2.26 16.86 -12.48
N ILE A 443 2.44 17.09 -11.18
CA ILE A 443 3.45 18.05 -10.70
C ILE A 443 4.85 17.65 -11.16
N VAL A 444 5.11 16.34 -11.13
CA VAL A 444 6.40 15.75 -11.51
C VAL A 444 6.61 15.80 -13.01
N THR A 445 5.66 15.31 -13.80
CA THR A 445 5.80 15.29 -15.26
C THR A 445 5.83 16.70 -15.86
N THR A 446 5.13 17.65 -15.25
CA THR A 446 5.21 19.07 -15.59
C THR A 446 6.62 19.63 -15.41
N GLU A 447 7.32 19.31 -14.31
CA GLU A 447 8.70 19.75 -14.11
C GLU A 447 9.66 19.05 -15.08
N ILE A 448 9.46 17.76 -15.37
CA ILE A 448 10.23 17.01 -16.39
C ILE A 448 10.10 17.69 -17.76
N ILE A 449 8.88 17.98 -18.20
CA ILE A 449 8.63 18.64 -19.49
C ILE A 449 9.19 20.07 -19.51
N ARG A 450 9.14 20.79 -18.38
CA ARG A 450 9.77 22.11 -18.25
C ARG A 450 11.28 22.04 -18.47
N LEU A 451 11.95 21.05 -17.85
CA LEU A 451 13.39 20.83 -18.03
C LEU A 451 13.73 20.39 -19.47
N TRP A 452 12.86 19.57 -20.08
CA TRP A 452 12.97 19.18 -21.49
C TRP A 452 12.92 20.40 -22.41
N LYS A 453 11.87 21.23 -22.30
CA LYS A 453 11.68 22.44 -23.13
C LYS A 453 12.85 23.41 -23.02
N ASN A 454 13.43 23.54 -21.82
CA ASN A 454 14.61 24.38 -21.63
C ASN A 454 15.84 23.86 -22.36
N SER A 455 15.94 22.53 -22.54
CA SER A 455 17.06 21.90 -23.22
C SER A 455 16.84 21.77 -24.73
N PHE A 456 15.57 21.63 -25.16
CA PHE A 456 15.16 21.41 -26.55
C PHE A 456 13.97 22.31 -26.93
N PRO A 457 14.18 23.64 -27.05
CA PRO A 457 13.10 24.61 -27.24
C PRO A 457 12.33 24.46 -28.55
N GLU A 458 12.96 23.90 -29.59
CA GLU A 458 12.36 23.73 -30.92
C GLU A 458 11.60 22.39 -31.07
N GLU A 459 11.77 21.47 -30.12
CA GLU A 459 11.09 20.18 -30.18
C GLU A 459 9.62 20.30 -29.78
N LYS A 460 8.78 19.52 -30.48
CA LYS A 460 7.33 19.51 -30.29
C LYS A 460 6.81 18.17 -29.76
N GLU A 461 7.64 17.15 -29.77
CA GLU A 461 7.30 15.79 -29.35
C GLU A 461 8.50 15.18 -28.63
N ILE A 462 8.22 14.35 -27.63
CA ILE A 462 9.19 13.49 -26.93
C ILE A 462 8.89 12.05 -27.36
N ASN A 463 9.93 11.28 -27.70
CA ASN A 463 9.78 9.84 -27.87
C ASN A 463 10.09 9.13 -26.54
N LEU A 464 9.07 8.66 -25.84
CA LEU A 464 9.15 8.14 -24.47
C LEU A 464 10.13 6.97 -24.32
N LYS A 465 10.33 6.17 -25.37
CA LYS A 465 11.25 5.03 -25.37
C LYS A 465 12.69 5.43 -25.69
N ARG A 466 12.89 6.16 -26.79
CA ARG A 466 14.22 6.64 -27.23
C ARG A 466 14.82 7.59 -26.20
N ASP A 467 13.98 8.44 -25.62
CA ASP A 467 14.39 9.55 -24.76
C ASP A 467 14.29 9.20 -23.26
N TYR A 468 13.94 7.95 -22.94
CA TYR A 468 13.71 7.46 -21.58
C TYR A 468 14.84 7.78 -20.58
N ILE A 469 16.10 7.60 -21.00
CA ILE A 469 17.26 7.88 -20.15
C ILE A 469 17.31 9.37 -19.77
N MET A 470 17.02 10.24 -20.74
CA MET A 470 17.02 11.70 -20.53
C MET A 470 15.83 12.14 -19.67
N LEU A 471 14.65 11.56 -19.88
CA LEU A 471 13.49 11.77 -19.03
C LEU A 471 13.75 11.35 -17.57
N THR A 472 14.40 10.21 -17.38
CA THR A 472 14.82 9.74 -16.05
C THR A 472 15.79 10.72 -15.39
N ASN A 473 16.74 11.29 -16.15
CA ASN A 473 17.64 12.32 -15.62
C ASN A 473 16.88 13.59 -15.21
N TYR A 474 15.89 14.02 -16.00
CA TYR A 474 15.06 15.17 -15.64
C TYR A 474 14.16 14.89 -14.43
N PHE A 475 13.63 13.68 -14.31
CA PHE A 475 12.90 13.23 -13.11
C PHE A 475 13.76 13.44 -11.86
N TRP A 476 14.97 12.87 -11.82
CA TRP A 476 15.85 12.99 -10.63
C TRP A 476 16.27 14.43 -10.32
N ARG A 477 16.42 15.28 -11.35
CA ARG A 477 16.65 16.72 -11.16
C ARG A 477 15.46 17.40 -10.49
N ALA A 478 14.24 17.05 -10.91
CA ALA A 478 13.00 17.57 -10.34
C ALA A 478 12.71 17.06 -8.92
N THR A 479 13.07 15.80 -8.62
CA THR A 479 12.69 15.07 -7.40
C THR A 479 12.91 15.86 -6.12
N GLU A 480 14.08 16.48 -5.93
CA GLU A 480 14.41 17.15 -4.67
C GLU A 480 13.50 18.33 -4.35
N LYS A 481 13.26 19.19 -5.35
CA LYS A 481 12.33 20.33 -5.21
C LYS A 481 10.94 19.83 -4.83
N ILE A 482 10.46 18.79 -5.49
CA ILE A 482 9.11 18.24 -5.31
C ILE A 482 8.97 17.55 -3.95
N CYS A 483 9.95 16.72 -3.55
CA CYS A 483 10.00 16.11 -2.23
C CYS A 483 10.01 17.18 -1.12
N ASN A 484 10.75 18.28 -1.29
CA ASN A 484 10.78 19.38 -0.31
C ASN A 484 9.41 20.07 -0.17
N ILE A 485 8.65 20.20 -1.26
CA ILE A 485 7.27 20.71 -1.21
C ILE A 485 6.39 19.74 -0.40
N ALA A 486 6.42 18.45 -0.72
CA ALA A 486 5.63 17.44 0.00
C ALA A 486 5.98 17.41 1.50
N LEU A 487 7.28 17.43 1.85
CA LEU A 487 7.74 17.50 3.24
C LEU A 487 7.26 18.76 3.96
N SER A 488 7.25 19.92 3.28
CA SER A 488 6.71 21.15 3.85
C SER A 488 5.21 21.05 4.17
N HIS A 489 4.43 20.40 3.29
CA HIS A 489 3.03 20.13 3.57
C HIS A 489 2.85 19.14 4.74
N LEU A 490 3.63 18.07 4.82
CA LEU A 490 3.59 17.16 5.97
C LEU A 490 3.95 17.86 7.29
N GLU A 491 4.88 18.83 7.27
CA GLU A 491 5.20 19.64 8.44
C GLU A 491 4.02 20.53 8.87
N LYS A 492 3.32 21.16 7.92
CA LYS A 492 2.12 21.94 8.20
C LYS A 492 1.00 21.07 8.77
N ALA A 493 0.78 19.88 8.21
CA ALA A 493 -0.19 18.91 8.72
C ALA A 493 0.16 18.45 10.15
N ASN A 494 1.44 18.16 10.41
CA ASN A 494 1.95 17.82 11.73
C ASN A 494 1.75 18.96 12.74
N LYS A 495 2.02 20.21 12.32
CA LYS A 495 1.82 21.39 13.15
C LYS A 495 0.34 21.57 13.52
N ALA A 496 -0.56 21.39 12.55
CA ALA A 496 -2.00 21.48 12.77
C ALA A 496 -2.48 20.45 13.82
N LEU A 497 -2.08 19.17 13.69
CA LEU A 497 -2.40 18.16 14.70
C LEU A 497 -1.80 18.46 16.07
N SER A 498 -0.54 18.90 16.11
CA SER A 498 0.16 19.18 17.37
C SER A 498 -0.43 20.37 18.14
N SER A 499 -1.25 21.19 17.48
CA SER A 499 -1.96 22.32 18.07
C SER A 499 -3.25 21.90 18.78
N ILE A 500 -3.61 20.60 18.74
CA ILE A 500 -4.75 20.06 19.47
C ILE A 500 -4.22 19.41 20.76
N ASP A 501 -4.33 20.12 21.88
CA ASP A 501 -3.76 19.73 23.19
C ASP A 501 -4.11 18.31 23.66
N THR A 502 -5.27 17.80 23.24
CA THR A 502 -5.79 16.50 23.71
C THR A 502 -5.32 15.31 22.87
N ILE A 503 -4.59 15.53 21.78
CA ILE A 503 -4.17 14.44 20.89
C ILE A 503 -2.85 13.83 21.37
N LYS A 504 -2.86 12.51 21.56
CA LYS A 504 -1.63 11.75 21.77
C LYS A 504 -0.85 11.64 20.45
N ARG A 505 0.47 11.90 20.49
CA ARG A 505 1.38 11.83 19.34
C ARG A 505 1.54 10.42 18.71
N ASN A 506 0.84 9.42 19.23
CA ASN A 506 0.82 8.05 18.71
C ASN A 506 -0.53 7.67 18.05
N GLY A 507 -1.42 8.64 17.83
CA GLY A 507 -2.69 8.41 17.14
C GLY A 507 -2.51 8.05 15.66
N TYR A 508 -3.55 7.45 15.06
CA TYR A 508 -3.54 6.96 13.67
C TYR A 508 -3.19 8.06 12.64
N LEU A 509 -3.66 9.30 12.82
CA LEU A 509 -3.31 10.40 11.91
C LEU A 509 -1.80 10.72 11.89
N TYR A 510 -1.12 10.62 13.03
CA TYR A 510 0.34 10.77 13.09
C TYR A 510 1.04 9.61 12.39
N HIS A 511 0.48 8.40 12.47
CA HIS A 511 1.02 7.25 11.75
C HIS A 511 1.01 7.49 10.23
N LEU A 512 -0.08 8.04 9.69
CA LEU A 512 -0.15 8.42 8.26
C LEU A 512 0.93 9.43 7.87
N LEU A 513 1.17 10.46 8.70
CA LEU A 513 2.24 11.44 8.45
C LEU A 513 3.64 10.80 8.45
N ILE A 514 3.90 9.90 9.40
CA ILE A 514 5.20 9.21 9.51
C ILE A 514 5.40 8.29 8.31
N LYS A 515 4.36 7.53 7.92
CA LYS A 515 4.37 6.65 6.74
C LYS A 515 4.72 7.45 5.49
N GLU A 516 4.00 8.54 5.25
CA GLU A 516 4.19 9.37 4.05
C GLU A 516 5.56 10.05 4.03
N LYS A 517 5.99 10.59 5.18
CA LYS A 517 7.34 11.14 5.33
C LYS A 517 8.42 10.12 5.03
N GLY A 518 8.21 8.87 5.46
CA GLY A 518 9.13 7.76 5.20
C GLY A 518 9.22 7.42 3.72
N VAL A 519 8.10 7.47 2.99
CA VAL A 519 8.07 7.29 1.54
C VAL A 519 8.90 8.40 0.85
N ILE A 520 8.60 9.67 1.10
CA ILE A 520 9.28 10.80 0.46
C ILE A 520 10.78 10.85 0.81
N SER A 521 11.13 10.53 2.06
CA SER A 521 12.53 10.50 2.51
C SER A 521 13.34 9.41 1.83
N ARG A 522 12.73 8.26 1.52
CA ARG A 522 13.39 7.20 0.73
C ARG A 522 13.64 7.66 -0.70
N THR A 523 12.67 8.29 -1.36
CA THR A 523 12.85 8.84 -2.71
C THR A 523 14.01 9.85 -2.76
N LEU A 524 14.17 10.70 -1.74
CA LEU A 524 15.33 11.60 -1.62
C LEU A 524 16.65 10.84 -1.41
N SER A 525 16.64 9.77 -0.62
CA SER A 525 17.83 8.93 -0.42
C SER A 525 18.24 8.24 -1.72
N GLU A 526 17.27 7.70 -2.47
CA GLU A 526 17.51 7.07 -3.77
C GLU A 526 18.12 8.04 -4.76
N LYS A 527 17.62 9.27 -4.83
CA LYS A 527 18.22 10.35 -5.64
C LYS A 527 19.71 10.52 -5.31
N ARG A 528 20.05 10.65 -4.02
CA ARG A 528 21.44 10.85 -3.57
C ARG A 528 22.34 9.68 -3.97
N SER A 529 21.87 8.44 -3.77
CA SER A 529 22.60 7.25 -4.19
C SER A 529 22.88 7.24 -5.69
N ILE A 530 21.91 7.66 -6.52
CA ILE A 530 22.10 7.77 -7.97
C ILE A 530 23.12 8.86 -8.32
N GLU A 531 23.06 10.02 -7.66
CA GLU A 531 24.03 11.10 -7.88
C GLU A 531 25.46 10.68 -7.52
N ASP A 532 25.62 9.91 -6.44
CA ASP A 532 26.93 9.41 -6.02
C ASP A 532 27.46 8.35 -7.00
N MET A 533 26.60 7.44 -7.48
CA MET A 533 26.97 6.49 -8.54
C MET A 533 27.42 7.19 -9.84
N ILE A 534 26.76 8.30 -10.21
CA ILE A 534 27.16 9.09 -11.39
C ILE A 534 28.52 9.75 -11.17
N LYS A 535 28.78 10.31 -9.98
CA LYS A 535 30.09 10.91 -9.65
C LYS A 535 31.21 9.88 -9.67
N ASP A 536 30.98 8.67 -9.18
CA ASP A 536 32.00 7.60 -9.15
C ASP A 536 32.31 7.03 -10.55
N SER A 537 31.43 7.24 -11.53
CA SER A 537 31.60 6.80 -12.91
C SER A 537 32.32 7.80 -13.82
N LEU A 538 32.55 9.03 -13.34
CA LEU A 538 33.24 10.12 -14.04
C LEU A 538 34.65 10.29 -13.48
#